data_AF-A0A6L6WE66-F1
#
_entry.id   AF-A0A6L6WE66-F1
#
_cell.length_a   1.000
_cell.length_b   1.000
_cell.length_c   1.000
_cell.angle_alpha   90.00
_cell.angle_beta   90.00
_cell.angle_gamma   90.00
#
_symmetry.space_group_name_H-M   'P 1'
#
loop_
_entity.id
_entity.type
_entity.pdbx_description
1 polymer ?
#
loop_
_entity_poly.entity_id
_entity_poly.type
_entity_poly.pdbx_seq_one_letter_code
_entity_poly.pdbx_strand_id
1 'polypeptide(L)' 'MAMIFLALGLVLVVEGLAYVLAPSLVERLLEMMRQLALDERRRVGVLAIVLGVTLLWIAHQLGA' A
#
# COMPACT_ATOMS: atom_id res chain seq x y z
N MET A 1 8.49 -17.76 -10.07
CA MET A 1 8.25 -18.22 -8.67
C MET A 1 9.02 -17.40 -7.64
N ALA A 2 10.34 -17.22 -7.76
CA ALA A 2 11.13 -16.40 -6.80
C ALA A 2 10.61 -14.96 -6.61
N MET A 3 10.19 -14.29 -7.69
CA MET A 3 9.64 -12.92 -7.64
C MET A 3 8.39 -12.78 -6.76
N ILE A 4 7.58 -13.84 -6.63
CA ILE A 4 6.38 -13.81 -5.78
C ILE A 4 6.80 -13.75 -4.30
N PHE A 5 7.78 -14.57 -3.90
CA PHE A 5 8.33 -14.55 -2.56
C PHE A 5 9.02 -13.21 -2.26
N LEU A 6 9.72 -12.63 -3.22
CA LEU A 6 10.34 -11.31 -3.08
C LEU A 6 9.28 -10.22 -2.87
N ALA A 7 8.26 -10.17 -3.71
CA ALA A 7 7.19 -9.18 -3.60
C ALA A 7 6.44 -9.29 -2.26
N LEU A 8 6.06 -10.51 -1.87
CA LEU A 8 5.41 -10.76 -0.58
C LEU A 8 6.31 -10.40 0.60
N GLY A 9 7.61 -10.77 0.55
CA GLY A 9 8.58 -10.44 1.59
C GLY A 9 8.75 -8.94 1.76
N LEU A 10 8.87 -8.19 0.67
CA LEU A 10 8.97 -6.73 0.70
C LEU A 10 7.71 -6.08 1.28
N VAL A 11 6.52 -6.52 0.89
CA VAL A 11 5.25 -6.02 1.45
C VAL A 11 5.21 -6.27 2.97
N LEU A 12 5.55 -7.48 3.42
CA LEU A 12 5.56 -7.81 4.86
C LEU A 12 6.58 -6.98 5.65
N VAL A 13 7.76 -6.72 5.08
CA VAL A 13 8.77 -5.87 5.72
C VAL A 13 8.25 -4.44 5.84
N VAL A 14 7.72 -3.87 4.76
CA VAL A 14 7.23 -2.48 4.76
C VAL A 14 6.03 -2.31 5.71
N GLU A 15 5.06 -3.22 5.68
CA GLU A 15 3.93 -3.24 6.61
C GLU A 15 4.39 -3.41 8.06
N GLY A 16 5.30 -4.36 8.32
CA GLY A 16 5.89 -4.58 9.64
C GLY A 16 6.59 -3.35 10.22
N LEU A 17 7.33 -2.63 9.38
CA LEU A 17 7.98 -1.38 9.76
C LEU A 17 6.97 -0.30 10.15
N ALA A 18 5.84 -0.19 9.44
CA ALA A 18 4.78 0.74 9.82
C ALA A 18 4.26 0.46 11.24
N TYR A 19 4.07 -0.81 11.59
CA TYR A 19 3.62 -1.21 12.93
C TYR A 19 4.68 -1.00 14.03
N VAL A 20 5.95 -1.26 13.74
CA VAL A 20 7.04 -1.15 14.74
C VAL A 20 7.48 0.30 14.95
N LEU A 21 7.66 1.06 13.86
CA LEU A 21 8.26 2.40 13.93
C LEU A 21 7.23 3.51 14.15
N ALA A 22 6.01 3.35 13.65
CA ALA A 22 5.00 4.39 13.70
C ALA A 22 3.56 3.86 13.90
N PRO A 23 3.30 3.12 15.00
CA PRO A 23 1.98 2.55 15.27
C PRO A 23 0.86 3.61 15.33
N SER A 24 1.17 4.82 15.83
CA SER A 24 0.20 5.93 15.90
C SER A 24 -0.22 6.48 14.54
N LEU A 25 0.62 6.35 13.50
CA LEU A 25 0.23 6.73 12.14
C LEU A 25 -0.84 5.77 11.60
N VAL A 26 -0.69 4.46 11.86
CA VAL A 26 -1.66 3.45 11.44
C VAL A 26 -3.03 3.72 12.07
N GLU A 27 -3.05 3.96 13.38
CA GLU A 27 -4.29 4.31 14.10
C GLU A 27 -4.95 5.56 13.54
N ARG A 28 -4.18 6.63 13.32
CA ARG A 28 -4.71 7.88 12.77
C ARG A 28 -5.24 7.72 11.34
N LEU A 29 -4.57 6.93 10.50
CA LEU A 29 -5.04 6.61 9.15
C LEU A 29 -6.35 5.82 9.20
N LEU A 30 -6.45 4.84 10.10
CA LEU A 30 -7.69 4.08 10.31
C LEU A 30 -8.84 4.97 10.79
N GLU A 31 -8.59 5.90 11.71
CA GLU A 31 -9.59 6.87 12.16
C GLU A 31 -10.08 7.76 11.01
N MET A 32 -9.15 8.28 10.20
CA MET A 32 -9.50 9.06 9.01
C MET A 32 -10.33 8.23 8.02
N MET A 33 -9.93 6.99 7.74
CA MET A 33 -10.71 6.10 6.87
C MET A 33 -12.08 5.79 7.45
N ARG A 34 -12.20 5.70 8.78
CA ARG A 34 -13.47 5.43 9.46
C ARG A 34 -14.47 6.59 9.33
N GLN A 35 -14.01 7.82 9.14
CA GLN A 35 -14.85 8.99 8.92
C GLN A 35 -15.42 9.06 7.49
N LEU A 36 -14.80 8.38 6.52
CA LEU A 36 -15.25 8.35 5.13
C LEU A 36 -16.47 7.44 4.94
N ALA A 37 -17.38 7.84 4.03
CA ALA A 37 -18.46 6.99 3.56
C ALA A 37 -17.91 5.78 2.78
N LEU A 38 -18.72 4.71 2.65
CA LEU A 38 -18.27 3.46 2.00
C LEU A 38 -17.77 3.70 0.56
N ASP A 39 -18.45 4.55 -0.20
CA ASP A 39 -18.06 4.85 -1.58
C ASP A 39 -16.74 5.64 -1.66
N GLU A 40 -16.48 6.52 -0.70
CA GLU A 40 -15.23 7.26 -0.62
C GLU A 40 -14.06 6.34 -0.26
N ARG A 41 -14.25 5.41 0.67
CA ARG A 41 -13.24 4.38 1.00
C ARG A 41 -12.89 3.53 -0.22
N ARG A 42 -13.89 3.16 -1.03
CA ARG A 42 -13.68 2.43 -2.28
C ARG A 42 -12.88 3.26 -3.28
N ARG A 43 -13.16 4.57 -3.41
CA ARG A 43 -12.39 5.47 -4.28
C ARG A 43 -10.93 5.56 -3.85
N VAL A 44 -10.65 5.67 -2.55
CA VAL A 44 -9.27 5.66 -2.02
C VAL A 44 -8.57 4.35 -2.41
N GLY A 45 -9.23 3.21 -2.24
CA GLY A 45 -8.69 1.91 -2.66
C GLY A 45 -8.38 1.85 -4.17
N VAL A 46 -9.30 2.32 -5.01
CA VAL A 46 -9.08 2.39 -6.46
C VAL A 46 -7.90 3.29 -6.81
N LEU A 47 -7.79 4.46 -6.18
CA LEU A 47 -6.65 5.36 -6.39
C LEU A 47 -5.32 4.73 -5.97
N ALA A 48 -5.30 4.00 -4.84
CA ALA A 48 -4.12 3.28 -4.40
C ALA A 48 -3.71 2.18 -5.40
N ILE A 49 -4.68 1.42 -5.95
CA ILE A 49 -4.41 0.42 -6.99
C ILE A 49 -3.85 1.07 -8.24
N VAL A 50 -4.49 2.13 -8.74
CA VAL A 50 -4.04 2.85 -9.96
C VAL A 50 -2.62 3.38 -9.78
N LEU A 51 -2.32 3.98 -8.63
CA LEU A 51 -0.98 4.47 -8.32
C LEU A 51 0.02 3.31 -8.27
N GLY A 52 -0.31 2.21 -7.59
CA GLY A 52 0.54 1.02 -7.51
C GLY A 52 0.88 0.44 -8.88
N VAL A 53 -0.13 0.26 -9.74
CA VAL A 53 0.07 -0.22 -11.12
C VAL A 53 0.91 0.76 -11.94
N THR A 54 0.69 2.07 -11.78
CA THR A 54 1.48 3.10 -12.46
C THR A 54 2.95 3.04 -12.05
N LEU A 55 3.23 2.85 -10.75
CA LEU A 55 4.60 2.70 -10.26
C LEU A 55 5.26 1.41 -10.77
N LEU A 56 4.54 0.29 -10.78
CA LEU A 56 5.03 -0.96 -11.34
C LEU A 56 5.33 -0.82 -12.84
N TRP A 57 4.48 -0.11 -13.58
CA TRP A 57 4.72 0.21 -14.99
C TRP A 57 6.00 1.02 -15.17
N ILE A 58 6.19 2.08 -14.37
CA ILE A 58 7.41 2.91 -14.43
C ILE A 58 8.64 2.07 -14.11
N ALA A 59 8.59 1.25 -13.05
CA ALA A 59 9.70 0.36 -12.68
C ALA A 59 10.04 -0.60 -13.85
N HIS A 60 9.02 -1.15 -14.51
CA HIS A 60 9.22 -2.01 -15.67
C HIS A 60 9.90 -1.28 -16.84
N GLN A 61 9.47 -0.04 -17.12
CA GLN A 61 10.11 0.80 -18.15
C GLN A 61 11.57 1.15 -17.82
N LEU A 62 11.93 1.19 -16.53
CA LEU A 62 13.30 1.44 -16.04
C LEU A 62 14.17 0.16 -16.01
N GLY A 63 13.64 -0.99 -16.41
CA GLY A 63 14.39 -2.24 -16.55
C GLY A 63 14.27 -3.22 -15.37
N ALA A 64 13.25 -3.07 -14.53
CA ALA A 64 12.84 -4.10 -13.56
C ALA A 64 12.04 -5.23 -14.23
#